data_AF-A0A7W0VPU6-F1
#
_entry.id   AF-A0A7W0VPU6-F1
#
_cell.length_a   1.000
_cell.length_b   1.000
_cell.length_c   1.000
_cell.angle_alpha   90.00
_cell.angle_beta   90.00
_cell.angle_gamma   90.00
#
_symmetry.space_group_name_H-M   'P 1'
#
loop_
_entity.id
_entity.type
_entity.pdbx_description
1 polymer ?
#
loop_
_entity_poly.entity_id
_entity_poly.type
_entity_poly.pdbx_seq_one_letter_code
_entity_poly.pdbx_strand_id
1 'polypeptide(L)'
;MKRRLDVIENEEIESGEINLIPYLDIVTNLMLFLLASIAGGAIIFGQLNTMLPDKAPAGSSSQPSPNTNPDELPLKLVVQVLKGRITLWSVSGREGTLQDPIKFPYSDGNLSGSPALALTGGLGSPCDGGYMCETGTCGRSKCVASDDPKVLPLPVFDYRMLNDALYKIAQKHYNGKKRKIETYQAVLMADDSTPYETLISVMGAMRCKMPPVGQLNERCYLPTTDEKLKVSDTPVDEENRLYDTDRVEFDPDKHALFNDILFSRGFE
;
A
#
# COMPACT_ATOMS: atom_id res chain seq x y z
N MET A 1 21.61 73.99 -5.30
CA MET A 1 21.59 72.51 -5.32
C MET A 1 20.82 71.86 -4.16
N LYS A 2 20.23 72.60 -3.19
CA LYS A 2 19.41 71.99 -2.12
C LYS A 2 17.95 71.68 -2.52
N ARG A 3 17.43 72.30 -3.58
CA ARG A 3 16.01 72.20 -3.98
C ARG A 3 15.62 70.91 -4.72
N ARG A 4 16.57 70.01 -4.98
CA ARG A 4 16.34 68.76 -5.74
C ARG A 4 16.31 67.51 -4.86
N LEU A 5 16.71 67.60 -3.59
CA LEU A 5 16.65 66.47 -2.65
C LEU A 5 15.29 66.40 -1.96
N ASP A 6 14.74 67.55 -1.55
CA ASP A 6 13.42 67.64 -0.90
C ASP A 6 12.24 67.19 -1.78
N VAL A 7 12.42 67.15 -3.11
CA VAL A 7 11.39 66.66 -4.06
C VAL A 7 11.41 65.14 -4.16
N ILE A 8 12.58 64.51 -4.03
CA ILE A 8 12.74 63.04 -4.09
C ILE A 8 12.24 62.40 -2.78
N GLU A 9 12.50 63.04 -1.65
CA GLU A 9 12.11 62.53 -0.32
C GLU A 9 10.59 62.58 -0.09
N ASN A 10 9.88 63.52 -0.73
CA ASN A 10 8.41 63.57 -0.69
C ASN A 10 7.72 62.56 -1.63
N GLU A 11 8.38 62.12 -2.71
CA GLU A 11 7.81 61.10 -3.63
C GLU A 11 7.93 59.67 -3.08
N GLU A 12 8.93 59.39 -2.22
CA GLU A 12 9.07 58.07 -1.57
C GLU A 12 8.06 57.85 -0.42
N ILE A 13 7.52 58.93 0.17
CA ILE A 13 6.53 58.85 1.26
C ILE A 13 5.10 58.64 0.71
N GLU A 14 4.81 59.06 -0.53
CA GLU A 14 3.51 58.85 -1.19
C GLU A 14 3.37 57.48 -1.89
N SER A 15 4.45 56.73 -2.08
CA SER A 15 4.44 55.34 -2.57
C SER A 15 4.34 54.31 -1.43
N GLY A 16 3.67 54.68 -0.34
CA GLY A 16 3.47 53.85 0.86
C GLY A 16 2.46 52.71 0.71
N GLU A 17 2.06 52.34 -0.52
CA GLU A 17 1.28 51.13 -0.77
C GLU A 17 2.24 49.96 -1.01
N ILE A 18 2.43 49.12 0.02
CA ILE A 18 3.03 47.80 -0.17
C ILE A 18 2.25 47.13 -1.31
N ASN A 19 2.96 46.76 -2.38
CA ASN A 19 2.38 46.07 -3.51
C ASN A 19 2.04 44.64 -3.06
N LEU A 20 0.84 44.45 -2.51
CA LEU A 20 0.37 43.20 -1.89
C LEU A 20 0.14 42.08 -2.92
N ILE A 21 0.07 42.41 -4.21
CA ILE A 21 -0.24 41.48 -5.30
C ILE A 21 0.71 40.25 -5.30
N PRO A 22 2.05 40.40 -5.27
CA PRO A 22 2.97 39.26 -5.15
C PRO A 22 2.88 38.52 -3.82
N TYR A 23 2.56 39.20 -2.71
CA TYR A 23 2.45 38.55 -1.40
C TYR A 23 1.18 37.69 -1.29
N LEU A 24 0.10 38.13 -1.93
CA LEU A 24 -1.18 37.43 -1.91
C LEU A 24 -1.06 36.08 -2.66
N ASP A 25 -0.33 36.05 -3.79
CA ASP A 25 -0.06 34.83 -4.55
C ASP A 25 0.78 33.80 -3.76
N ILE A 26 1.79 34.28 -3.02
CA ILE A 26 2.60 33.41 -2.13
C ILE A 26 1.73 32.81 -1.02
N VAL A 27 0.86 33.61 -0.39
CA VAL A 27 -0.01 33.15 0.70
C VAL A 27 -1.08 32.19 0.18
N THR A 28 -1.67 32.44 -0.98
CA THR A 28 -2.65 31.53 -1.57
C THR A 28 -2.05 30.20 -1.98
N ASN A 29 -0.83 30.19 -2.54
CA ASN A 29 -0.13 28.94 -2.87
C ASN A 29 0.25 28.16 -1.62
N LEU A 30 0.69 28.83 -0.54
CA LEU A 30 0.92 28.20 0.75
C LEU A 30 -0.38 27.63 1.37
N MET A 31 -1.48 28.37 1.30
CA MET A 31 -2.79 27.91 1.79
C MET A 31 -3.30 26.70 0.99
N LEU A 32 -3.16 26.70 -0.34
CA LEU A 32 -3.52 25.56 -1.18
C LEU A 32 -2.64 24.34 -0.89
N PHE A 33 -1.33 24.53 -0.67
CA PHE A 33 -0.43 23.46 -0.27
C PHE A 33 -0.79 22.88 1.11
N LEU A 34 -1.11 23.73 2.09
CA LEU A 34 -1.56 23.32 3.42
C LEU A 34 -2.90 22.60 3.38
N LEU A 35 -3.88 23.11 2.63
CA LEU A 35 -5.19 22.48 2.47
C LEU A 35 -5.09 21.15 1.71
N ALA A 36 -4.25 21.06 0.69
CA ALA A 36 -3.96 19.80 0.00
C ALA A 36 -3.22 18.80 0.92
N SER A 37 -2.32 19.29 1.78
CA SER A 37 -1.63 18.46 2.77
C SER A 37 -2.57 17.95 3.86
N ILE A 38 -3.52 18.77 4.32
CA ILE A 38 -4.53 18.37 5.30
C ILE A 38 -5.57 17.45 4.68
N ALA A 39 -6.06 17.74 3.47
CA ALA A 39 -7.02 16.88 2.78
C ALA A 39 -6.38 15.54 2.38
N GLY A 40 -5.16 15.55 1.84
CA GLY A 40 -4.41 14.35 1.49
C GLY A 40 -3.94 13.55 2.71
N GLY A 41 -3.53 14.24 3.78
CA GLY A 41 -3.09 13.61 5.03
C GLY A 41 -4.24 13.06 5.87
N ALA A 42 -5.35 13.80 6.03
CA ALA A 42 -6.47 13.40 6.88
C ALA A 42 -7.37 12.32 6.25
N ILE A 43 -7.49 12.26 4.92
CA ILE A 43 -8.28 11.21 4.26
C ILE A 43 -7.50 9.88 4.26
N ILE A 44 -6.17 9.92 4.16
CA ILE A 44 -5.33 8.72 4.08
C ILE A 44 -4.89 8.22 5.47
N PHE A 45 -4.64 9.11 6.44
CA PHE A 45 -4.21 8.74 7.80
C PHE A 45 -5.26 8.95 8.90
N GLY A 46 -6.37 9.65 8.65
CA GLY A 46 -7.44 9.83 9.65
C GLY A 46 -8.17 8.55 10.05
N GLN A 47 -7.91 7.44 9.35
CA GLN A 47 -8.44 6.11 9.66
C GLN A 47 -7.43 5.16 10.29
N LEU A 48 -6.14 5.53 10.34
CA LEU A 48 -5.16 4.85 11.16
C LEU A 48 -5.13 5.57 12.51
N ASN A 49 -5.79 4.96 13.49
CA ASN A 49 -5.81 5.46 14.86
C ASN A 49 -4.38 5.32 15.44
N THR A 50 -3.56 6.36 15.30
CA THR A 50 -2.16 6.39 15.79
C THR A 50 -2.06 6.70 17.28
N MET A 51 -3.19 6.81 17.98
CA MET A 51 -3.25 6.97 19.43
C MET A 51 -3.32 5.60 20.11
N LEU A 52 -2.48 5.40 21.14
CA LEU A 52 -2.67 4.31 22.10
C LEU A 52 -4.13 4.30 22.60
N PRO A 53 -4.76 3.12 22.77
CA PRO A 53 -6.17 3.00 23.14
C PRO A 53 -6.59 3.77 24.39
N ASP A 54 -5.64 4.14 25.27
CA ASP A 54 -5.90 4.80 26.55
C ASP A 54 -5.91 6.35 26.50
N LYS A 55 -5.64 6.98 25.35
CA LYS A 55 -5.54 8.46 25.27
C LYS A 55 -6.23 9.13 24.06
N ALA A 56 -7.18 8.48 23.41
CA ALA A 56 -7.98 9.16 22.39
C ALA A 56 -8.99 10.14 23.04
N PRO A 57 -9.03 11.43 22.65
CA PRO A 57 -10.12 12.33 23.04
C PRO A 57 -11.44 11.84 22.44
N ALA A 58 -12.51 11.90 23.22
CA ALA A 58 -13.84 11.47 22.79
C ALA A 58 -14.31 12.31 21.59
N GLY A 59 -14.27 11.74 20.39
CA GLY A 59 -14.95 12.28 19.21
C GLY A 59 -14.06 12.64 18.02
N SER A 60 -13.33 11.67 17.45
CA SER A 60 -12.99 11.70 16.01
C SER A 60 -12.54 10.36 15.44
N SER A 61 -13.04 9.24 15.97
CA SER A 61 -13.08 8.00 15.21
C SER A 61 -14.52 7.82 14.74
N SER A 62 -14.75 7.78 13.44
CA SER A 62 -15.94 7.10 12.92
C SER A 62 -15.79 5.61 13.24
N GLN A 63 -15.96 5.25 14.51
CA GLN A 63 -16.30 3.89 14.90
C GLN A 63 -17.55 3.55 14.11
N PRO A 64 -17.57 2.42 13.37
CA PRO A 64 -18.81 1.97 12.78
C PRO A 64 -19.84 1.90 13.90
N SER A 65 -20.96 2.60 13.69
CA SER A 65 -22.09 2.52 14.61
C SER A 65 -22.40 1.04 14.86
N PRO A 66 -22.81 0.64 16.09
CA PRO A 66 -23.06 -0.76 16.45
C PRO A 66 -24.13 -1.47 15.59
N ASN A 67 -24.72 -0.78 14.62
CA ASN A 67 -25.74 -1.25 13.70
C ASN A 67 -25.26 -1.37 12.23
N THR A 68 -24.00 -1.08 11.92
CA THR A 68 -23.46 -1.28 10.57
C THR A 68 -23.18 -2.77 10.37
N ASN A 69 -23.71 -3.36 9.31
CA ASN A 69 -23.45 -4.76 8.99
C ASN A 69 -21.94 -4.95 8.78
N PRO A 70 -21.27 -5.88 9.51
CA PRO A 70 -19.85 -6.14 9.34
C PRO A 70 -19.44 -6.49 7.90
N ASP A 71 -20.36 -7.04 7.11
CA ASP A 71 -20.17 -7.39 5.69
C ASP A 71 -20.22 -6.16 4.73
N GLU A 72 -20.42 -4.96 5.28
CA GLU A 72 -20.40 -3.68 4.57
C GLU A 72 -19.13 -2.87 4.87
N LEU A 73 -18.29 -3.33 5.82
CA LEU A 73 -17.04 -2.67 6.12
C LEU A 73 -16.00 -2.94 5.01
N PRO A 74 -15.19 -1.94 4.62
CA PRO A 74 -14.09 -2.15 3.70
C PRO A 74 -13.02 -3.06 4.32
N LEU A 75 -12.50 -4.00 3.54
CA LEU A 75 -11.35 -4.80 3.90
C LEU A 75 -10.09 -3.93 3.88
N LYS A 76 -9.47 -3.75 5.05
CA LYS A 76 -8.23 -2.97 5.23
C LYS A 76 -7.18 -3.82 5.91
N LEU A 77 -6.26 -4.33 5.11
CA LEU A 77 -5.16 -5.16 5.59
C LEU A 77 -3.89 -4.34 5.76
N VAL A 78 -3.06 -4.73 6.72
CA VAL A 78 -1.73 -4.18 6.92
C VAL A 78 -0.74 -5.32 6.85
N VAL A 79 0.14 -5.25 5.85
CA VAL A 79 1.31 -6.11 5.72
C VAL A 79 2.49 -5.35 6.33
N GLN A 80 2.98 -5.83 7.46
CA GLN A 80 4.11 -5.21 8.15
C GLN A 80 5.37 -6.04 7.95
N VAL A 81 6.36 -5.45 7.27
CA VAL A 81 7.69 -6.02 7.05
C VAL A 81 8.62 -5.48 8.13
N LEU A 82 9.02 -6.39 9.02
CA LEU A 82 9.97 -6.14 10.10
C LEU A 82 11.29 -6.83 9.79
N LYS A 83 12.32 -6.51 10.57
CA LYS A 83 13.60 -7.23 10.51
C LYS A 83 13.40 -8.74 10.69
N GLY A 84 13.54 -9.47 9.59
CA GLY A 84 13.48 -10.93 9.55
C GLY A 84 12.10 -11.56 9.64
N ARG A 85 11.00 -10.78 9.60
CA ARG A 85 9.65 -11.35 9.55
C ARG A 85 8.62 -10.46 8.87
N ILE A 86 7.58 -11.07 8.31
CA ILE A 86 6.36 -10.38 7.88
C ILE A 86 5.22 -10.75 8.81
N THR A 87 4.41 -9.78 9.21
CA THR A 87 3.13 -9.99 9.89
C THR A 87 2.00 -9.39 9.09
N LEU A 88 0.79 -9.94 9.25
CA LEU A 88 -0.40 -9.52 8.54
C LEU A 88 -1.53 -9.33 9.55
N TRP A 89 -2.20 -8.18 9.53
CA TRP A 89 -3.33 -7.89 10.42
C TRP A 89 -4.36 -7.00 9.72
N SER A 90 -5.54 -6.83 10.32
CA SER A 90 -6.63 -6.03 9.76
C SER A 90 -6.94 -4.83 10.64
N VAL A 91 -7.11 -3.66 10.03
CA VAL A 91 -7.49 -2.43 10.74
C VAL A 91 -8.87 -2.57 11.40
N SER A 92 -9.76 -3.36 10.79
CA SER A 92 -11.07 -3.65 11.38
C SER A 92 -11.02 -4.62 12.55
N GLY A 93 -9.91 -5.36 12.71
CA GLY A 93 -9.76 -6.44 13.68
C GLY A 93 -10.53 -7.73 13.35
N ARG A 94 -11.33 -7.77 12.27
CA ARG A 94 -12.18 -8.92 11.92
C ARG A 94 -11.38 -10.16 11.53
N GLU A 95 -10.31 -9.98 10.77
CA GLU A 95 -9.45 -11.07 10.29
C GLU A 95 -8.32 -11.39 11.28
N GLY A 96 -7.94 -10.41 12.09
CA GLY A 96 -6.84 -10.46 13.05
C GLY A 96 -6.42 -9.04 13.44
N THR A 97 -5.79 -8.91 14.59
CA THR A 97 -5.36 -7.63 15.19
C THR A 97 -3.84 -7.54 15.23
N LEU A 98 -3.28 -6.39 15.62
CA LEU A 98 -1.83 -6.28 15.81
C LEU A 98 -1.32 -7.21 16.93
N GLN A 99 -2.12 -7.42 17.98
CA GLN A 99 -1.79 -8.27 19.12
C GLN A 99 -2.01 -9.76 18.85
N ASP A 100 -3.00 -10.09 18.00
CA ASP A 100 -3.29 -11.44 17.51
C ASP A 100 -3.39 -11.41 15.97
N PRO A 101 -2.23 -11.40 15.28
CA PRO A 101 -2.19 -11.24 13.83
C PRO A 101 -2.73 -12.47 13.10
N ILE A 102 -3.07 -12.25 11.84
CA ILE A 102 -3.53 -13.29 10.92
C ILE A 102 -2.44 -14.36 10.83
N LYS A 103 -2.85 -15.62 11.02
CA LYS A 103 -1.98 -16.77 10.85
C LYS A 103 -1.86 -17.12 9.37
N PHE A 104 -0.62 -17.27 8.93
CA PHE A 104 -0.32 -17.68 7.56
C PHE A 104 -0.71 -19.14 7.32
N PRO A 105 -1.16 -19.47 6.10
CA PRO A 105 -1.64 -20.80 5.83
C PRO A 105 -0.51 -21.83 5.92
N TYR A 106 -0.74 -22.91 6.66
CA TYR A 106 0.14 -24.07 6.62
C TYR A 106 -0.33 -25.04 5.52
N SER A 107 0.32 -26.19 5.36
CA SER A 107 0.10 -27.16 4.26
C SER A 107 -1.35 -27.64 4.05
N ASP A 108 -2.26 -27.34 4.97
CA ASP A 108 -3.69 -27.67 4.91
C ASP A 108 -4.55 -26.59 4.22
N GLY A 109 -3.94 -25.46 3.85
CA GLY A 109 -4.63 -24.35 3.21
C GLY A 109 -5.49 -23.50 4.15
N ASN A 110 -5.56 -23.79 5.45
CA ASN A 110 -6.28 -22.96 6.42
C ASN A 110 -5.36 -21.90 7.03
N LEU A 111 -5.90 -20.75 7.45
CA LEU A 111 -5.18 -19.71 8.22
C LEU A 111 -4.93 -20.16 9.67
N SER A 112 -4.18 -21.25 9.84
CA SER A 112 -3.94 -21.94 11.12
C SER A 112 -2.45 -22.02 11.50
N GLY A 113 -1.55 -21.56 10.63
CA GLY A 113 -0.11 -21.65 10.80
C GLY A 113 0.50 -20.55 11.68
N SER A 114 1.70 -20.10 11.30
CA SER A 114 2.47 -19.13 12.07
C SER A 114 1.85 -17.73 12.00
N PRO A 115 1.86 -16.93 13.10
CA PRO A 115 1.44 -15.52 13.09
C PRO A 115 2.41 -14.60 12.32
N ALA A 116 3.55 -15.13 11.87
CA ALA A 116 4.56 -14.40 11.12
C ALA A 116 5.24 -15.29 10.07
N LEU A 117 5.57 -14.71 8.91
CA LEU A 117 6.45 -15.34 7.93
C LEU A 117 7.90 -15.09 8.36
N ALA A 118 8.69 -16.15 8.48
CA ALA A 118 10.13 -16.04 8.71
C ALA A 118 10.89 -15.81 7.39
N LEU A 119 12.17 -15.47 7.50
CA LEU A 119 13.08 -15.43 6.36
C LEU A 119 13.19 -16.79 5.68
N THR A 120 13.32 -16.77 4.36
CA THR A 120 13.51 -17.92 3.49
C THR A 120 14.56 -17.62 2.42
N GLY A 121 14.83 -18.56 1.52
CA GLY A 121 15.66 -18.29 0.34
C GLY A 121 17.17 -18.41 0.55
N GLY A 122 17.61 -18.97 1.67
CA GLY A 122 19.01 -19.32 1.88
C GLY A 122 19.51 -20.36 0.86
N LEU A 123 20.84 -20.51 0.74
CA LEU A 123 21.47 -21.42 -0.23
C LEU A 123 20.89 -22.85 -0.14
N GLY A 124 20.56 -23.42 -1.31
CA GLY A 124 19.97 -24.75 -1.43
C GLY A 124 18.45 -24.81 -1.21
N SER A 125 17.81 -23.72 -0.77
CA SER A 125 16.35 -23.63 -0.64
C SER A 125 15.66 -23.79 -2.00
N PRO A 126 14.47 -24.40 -2.06
CA PRO A 126 13.72 -24.50 -3.31
C PRO A 126 13.33 -23.11 -3.82
N CYS A 127 13.43 -22.92 -5.13
CA CYS A 127 13.03 -21.68 -5.79
C CYS A 127 12.55 -21.95 -7.22
N ASP A 128 11.83 -21.00 -7.79
CA ASP A 128 11.54 -20.94 -9.23
C ASP A 128 11.87 -19.59 -9.87
N GLY A 129 12.43 -18.66 -9.09
CA GLY A 129 12.93 -17.38 -9.57
C GLY A 129 13.87 -16.75 -8.55
N GLY A 130 14.66 -15.77 -9.02
CA GLY A 130 15.63 -15.07 -8.19
C GLY A 130 15.03 -14.36 -6.99
N TYR A 131 13.78 -13.93 -7.09
CA TYR A 131 13.03 -13.29 -6.00
C TYR A 131 12.87 -14.19 -4.77
N MET A 132 12.97 -15.52 -4.89
CA MET A 132 12.90 -16.46 -3.77
C MET A 132 14.25 -16.73 -3.11
N CYS A 133 15.32 -16.08 -3.54
CA CYS A 133 16.68 -16.37 -3.08
C CYS A 133 17.34 -15.13 -2.52
N GLU A 134 17.97 -15.24 -1.36
CA GLU A 134 18.71 -14.13 -0.74
C GLU A 134 19.83 -13.62 -1.67
N THR A 135 20.37 -14.50 -2.51
CA THR A 135 21.40 -14.22 -3.52
C THR A 135 20.85 -13.64 -4.83
N GLY A 136 19.53 -13.49 -4.95
CA GLY A 136 18.87 -13.12 -6.20
C GLY A 136 18.96 -14.15 -7.32
N THR A 137 19.56 -15.33 -7.08
CA THR A 137 19.87 -16.31 -8.14
C THR A 137 19.26 -17.67 -7.84
N CYS A 138 18.40 -18.12 -8.75
CA CYS A 138 17.77 -19.44 -8.71
C CYS A 138 18.34 -20.33 -9.83
N GLY A 139 19.04 -21.40 -9.46
CA GLY A 139 19.67 -22.35 -10.38
C GLY A 139 19.17 -23.78 -10.15
N ARG A 140 18.67 -24.44 -11.20
CA ARG A 140 18.11 -25.81 -11.12
C ARG A 140 17.07 -25.97 -9.99
N SER A 141 16.18 -24.99 -9.88
CA SER A 141 15.14 -24.90 -8.86
C SER A 141 15.64 -24.83 -7.40
N LYS A 142 16.89 -24.39 -7.21
CA LYS A 142 17.48 -24.15 -5.88
C LYS A 142 18.21 -22.82 -5.84
N CYS A 143 18.19 -22.17 -4.68
CA CYS A 143 18.96 -20.95 -4.48
C CYS A 143 20.45 -21.27 -4.52
N VAL A 144 21.18 -20.55 -5.37
CA VAL A 144 22.61 -20.74 -5.59
C VAL A 144 23.35 -19.44 -5.27
N ALA A 145 24.66 -19.53 -5.04
CA ALA A 145 25.47 -18.34 -4.86
C ALA A 145 25.40 -17.46 -6.13
N SER A 146 25.42 -16.14 -5.94
CA SER A 146 25.60 -15.21 -7.04
C SER A 146 27.05 -15.31 -7.55
N ASP A 147 27.23 -15.27 -8.87
CA ASP A 147 28.56 -15.16 -9.48
C ASP A 147 29.18 -13.77 -9.28
N ASP A 148 28.36 -12.76 -8.97
CA ASP A 148 28.81 -11.41 -8.63
C ASP A 148 29.02 -11.26 -7.12
N PRO A 149 30.27 -11.08 -6.64
CA PRO A 149 30.58 -10.93 -5.22
C PRO A 149 30.04 -9.62 -4.61
N LYS A 150 29.54 -8.68 -5.40
CA LYS A 150 28.93 -7.44 -4.92
C LYS A 150 27.46 -7.59 -4.54
N VAL A 151 26.83 -8.70 -4.90
CA VAL A 151 25.43 -8.96 -4.55
C VAL A 151 25.35 -9.26 -3.06
N LEU A 152 24.79 -8.31 -2.32
CA LEU A 152 24.52 -8.47 -0.90
C LEU A 152 23.29 -9.36 -0.70
N PRO A 153 23.30 -10.26 0.30
CA PRO A 153 22.12 -11.06 0.63
C PRO A 153 20.93 -10.15 0.98
N LEU A 154 19.82 -10.34 0.27
CA LEU A 154 18.56 -9.64 0.53
C LEU A 154 17.69 -10.49 1.46
N PRO A 155 16.97 -9.88 2.42
CA PRO A 155 15.97 -10.61 3.18
C PRO A 155 14.83 -11.02 2.23
N VAL A 156 14.61 -12.32 2.15
CA VAL A 156 13.55 -12.93 1.34
C VAL A 156 12.55 -13.62 2.26
N PHE A 157 11.28 -13.59 1.87
CA PHE A 157 10.18 -14.21 2.61
C PHE A 157 9.42 -15.18 1.72
N ASP A 158 8.57 -16.01 2.32
CA ASP A 158 7.64 -16.83 1.56
C ASP A 158 6.49 -15.97 0.99
N TYR A 159 6.77 -15.35 -0.16
CA TYR A 159 5.82 -14.49 -0.87
C TYR A 159 4.57 -15.24 -1.34
N ARG A 160 4.68 -16.55 -1.60
CA ARG A 160 3.52 -17.37 -2.00
C ARG A 160 2.60 -17.58 -0.82
N MET A 161 3.15 -17.87 0.36
CA MET A 161 2.37 -17.97 1.58
C MET A 161 1.71 -16.64 1.97
N LEU A 162 2.38 -15.49 1.75
CA LEU A 162 1.77 -14.16 1.87
C LEU A 162 0.59 -13.98 0.90
N ASN A 163 0.82 -14.27 -0.38
CA ASN A 163 -0.16 -14.14 -1.45
C ASN A 163 -1.41 -14.99 -1.18
N ASP A 164 -1.21 -16.25 -0.80
CA ASP A 164 -2.28 -17.20 -0.46
C ASP A 164 -3.12 -16.71 0.73
N ALA A 165 -2.48 -16.15 1.76
CA ALA A 165 -3.18 -15.58 2.91
C ALA A 165 -4.07 -14.41 2.49
N LEU A 166 -3.51 -13.48 1.71
CA LEU A 166 -4.19 -12.30 1.19
C LEU A 166 -5.41 -12.68 0.32
N TYR A 167 -5.22 -13.63 -0.60
CA TYR A 167 -6.29 -14.15 -1.45
C TYR A 167 -7.42 -14.79 -0.65
N LYS A 168 -7.10 -15.68 0.31
CA LYS A 168 -8.11 -16.35 1.14
C LYS A 168 -8.92 -15.36 1.97
N ILE A 169 -8.27 -14.32 2.48
CA ILE A 169 -8.96 -13.24 3.19
C ILE A 169 -9.89 -12.50 2.25
N ALA A 170 -9.42 -12.08 1.08
CA ALA A 170 -10.23 -11.37 0.09
C ALA A 170 -11.47 -12.16 -0.34
N GLN A 171 -11.33 -13.49 -0.52
CA GLN A 171 -12.46 -14.38 -0.84
C GLN A 171 -13.44 -14.52 0.33
N LYS A 172 -12.95 -14.66 1.56
CA LYS A 172 -13.77 -14.94 2.74
C LYS A 172 -14.48 -13.71 3.30
N HIS A 173 -13.86 -12.54 3.24
CA HIS A 173 -14.32 -11.34 3.96
C HIS A 173 -15.77 -10.96 3.63
N TYR A 174 -16.17 -11.04 2.36
CA TYR A 174 -17.53 -10.74 1.90
C TYR A 174 -18.41 -11.97 1.67
N ASN A 175 -18.02 -13.15 2.19
CA ASN A 175 -18.74 -14.40 2.00
C ASN A 175 -19.04 -14.70 0.52
N GLY A 176 -18.07 -14.45 -0.36
CA GLY A 176 -18.21 -14.63 -1.82
C GLY A 176 -19.01 -13.55 -2.55
N LYS A 177 -19.53 -12.53 -1.86
CA LYS A 177 -20.15 -11.37 -2.52
C LYS A 177 -19.06 -10.50 -3.13
N LYS A 178 -19.24 -10.13 -4.39
CA LYS A 178 -18.36 -9.18 -5.07
C LYS A 178 -18.67 -7.77 -4.58
N ARG A 179 -17.62 -6.95 -4.43
CA ARG A 179 -17.71 -5.56 -3.98
C ARG A 179 -16.92 -4.67 -4.92
N LYS A 180 -17.05 -3.36 -4.80
CA LYS A 180 -16.22 -2.47 -5.60
C LYS A 180 -14.76 -2.56 -5.18
N ILE A 181 -13.82 -2.28 -6.09
CA ILE A 181 -12.40 -2.49 -5.84
C ILE A 181 -11.88 -1.63 -4.68
N GLU A 182 -12.44 -0.42 -4.48
CA GLU A 182 -12.03 0.50 -3.41
C GLU A 182 -12.32 -0.04 -2.00
N THR A 183 -13.14 -1.09 -1.88
CA THR A 183 -13.37 -1.77 -0.60
C THR A 183 -12.26 -2.75 -0.25
N TYR A 184 -11.30 -3.00 -1.14
CA TYR A 184 -10.13 -3.86 -0.92
C TYR A 184 -8.87 -3.00 -0.84
N GLN A 185 -8.46 -2.68 0.37
CA GLN A 185 -7.31 -1.81 0.62
C GLN A 185 -6.24 -2.55 1.39
N ALA A 186 -4.99 -2.34 1.02
CA ALA A 186 -3.83 -2.83 1.76
C ALA A 186 -2.83 -1.71 2.03
N VAL A 187 -2.27 -1.72 3.22
CA VAL A 187 -1.16 -0.87 3.63
C VAL A 187 0.09 -1.73 3.75
N LEU A 188 1.17 -1.34 3.06
CA LEU A 188 2.49 -1.88 3.27
C LEU A 188 3.23 -0.99 4.28
N MET A 189 3.54 -1.57 5.44
CA MET A 189 4.40 -0.98 6.44
C MET A 189 5.76 -1.66 6.40
N ALA A 190 6.84 -0.88 6.40
CA ALA A 190 8.18 -1.41 6.40
C ALA A 190 9.07 -0.68 7.40
N ASP A 191 9.97 -1.44 8.02
CA ASP A 191 11.13 -0.92 8.75
C ASP A 191 12.09 -0.24 7.76
N ASP A 192 12.69 0.89 8.16
CA ASP A 192 13.64 1.67 7.37
C ASP A 192 14.87 0.86 6.94
N SER A 193 15.19 -0.22 7.65
CA SER A 193 16.26 -1.15 7.30
C SER A 193 15.90 -2.16 6.20
N THR A 194 14.64 -2.19 5.74
CA THR A 194 14.18 -3.13 4.71
C THR A 194 14.68 -2.69 3.33
N PRO A 195 15.43 -3.54 2.60
CA PRO A 195 15.88 -3.21 1.25
C PRO A 195 14.71 -2.99 0.29
N TYR A 196 14.88 -2.06 -0.63
CA TYR A 196 13.83 -1.68 -1.58
C TYR A 196 13.41 -2.85 -2.48
N GLU A 197 14.35 -3.70 -2.87
CA GLU A 197 14.12 -4.92 -3.67
C GLU A 197 13.20 -5.90 -2.95
N THR A 198 13.37 -6.05 -1.64
CA THR A 198 12.47 -6.85 -0.80
C THR A 198 11.06 -6.25 -0.79
N LEU A 199 10.94 -4.92 -0.69
CA LEU A 199 9.64 -4.23 -0.75
C LEU A 199 8.94 -4.41 -2.10
N ILE A 200 9.67 -4.38 -3.22
CA ILE A 200 9.12 -4.66 -4.54
C ILE A 200 8.52 -6.06 -4.59
N SER A 201 9.23 -7.06 -4.05
CA SER A 201 8.77 -8.44 -4.04
C SER A 201 7.55 -8.64 -3.15
N VAL A 202 7.50 -7.97 -1.98
CA VAL A 202 6.31 -7.92 -1.11
C VAL A 202 5.13 -7.28 -1.84
N MET A 203 5.31 -6.11 -2.46
CA MET A 203 4.23 -5.44 -3.23
C MET A 203 3.75 -6.29 -4.41
N GLY A 204 4.66 -6.97 -5.10
CA GLY A 204 4.31 -7.92 -6.17
C GLY A 204 3.42 -9.04 -5.66
N ALA A 205 3.79 -9.64 -4.53
CA ALA A 205 3.01 -10.67 -3.86
C ALA A 205 1.67 -10.16 -3.30
N MET A 206 1.57 -8.89 -2.94
CA MET A 206 0.32 -8.28 -2.49
C MET A 206 -0.63 -7.95 -3.64
N ARG A 207 -0.11 -7.55 -4.80
CA ARG A 207 -0.90 -7.15 -5.98
C ARG A 207 -1.36 -8.34 -6.80
N CYS A 208 -0.48 -9.31 -7.01
CA CYS A 208 -0.63 -10.27 -8.09
C CYS A 208 -0.75 -11.68 -7.55
N LYS A 209 -1.78 -12.41 -7.98
CA LYS A 209 -1.91 -13.83 -7.66
C LYS A 209 -0.67 -14.58 -8.14
N MET A 210 -0.05 -15.31 -7.23
CA MET A 210 1.13 -16.09 -7.52
C MET A 210 0.69 -17.52 -7.86
N PRO A 211 1.17 -18.11 -8.96
CA PRO A 211 0.82 -19.46 -9.34
C PRO A 211 1.48 -20.49 -8.40
N PRO A 212 1.20 -21.79 -8.54
CA PRO A 212 2.02 -22.82 -7.90
C PRO A 212 3.50 -22.76 -8.31
N VAL A 213 4.37 -23.33 -7.49
CA VAL A 213 5.82 -23.39 -7.77
C VAL A 213 6.09 -24.06 -9.10
N GLY A 214 6.94 -23.43 -9.92
CA GLY A 214 7.33 -23.94 -11.25
C GLY A 214 6.32 -23.69 -12.36
N GLN A 215 5.19 -23.03 -12.09
CA GLN A 215 4.29 -22.52 -13.13
C GLN A 215 4.64 -21.08 -13.47
N LEU A 216 4.48 -20.72 -14.75
CA LEU A 216 4.68 -19.34 -15.20
C LEU A 216 3.57 -18.46 -14.63
N ASN A 217 3.94 -17.27 -14.15
CA ASN A 217 2.96 -16.28 -13.74
C ASN A 217 2.08 -15.91 -14.94
N GLU A 218 0.77 -16.10 -14.79
CA GLU A 218 -0.19 -15.41 -15.64
C GLU A 218 0.02 -13.89 -15.48
N ARG A 219 -0.17 -13.14 -16.56
CA ARG A 219 0.02 -11.68 -16.51
C ARG A 219 -0.98 -11.09 -15.52
N CYS A 220 -0.44 -10.45 -14.49
CA CYS A 220 -1.22 -9.69 -13.54
C CYS A 220 -1.48 -8.29 -14.13
N TYR A 221 -2.74 -8.03 -14.44
CA TYR A 221 -3.17 -6.73 -14.95
C TYR A 221 -3.65 -5.84 -13.80
N LEU A 222 -2.90 -4.79 -13.55
CA LEU A 222 -3.36 -3.71 -12.67
C LEU A 222 -4.40 -2.86 -13.41
N PRO A 223 -5.38 -2.28 -12.69
CA PRO A 223 -6.32 -1.34 -13.27
C PRO A 223 -5.58 -0.19 -13.96
N THR A 224 -6.06 0.21 -15.14
CA THR A 224 -5.47 1.34 -15.85
C THR A 224 -5.89 2.67 -15.22
N THR A 225 -5.00 3.66 -15.31
CA THR A 225 -5.34 5.06 -15.02
C THR A 225 -5.67 5.85 -16.29
N ASP A 226 -5.65 5.22 -17.47
CA ASP A 226 -5.94 5.88 -18.74
C ASP A 226 -7.44 6.18 -18.87
N GLU A 227 -7.79 7.47 -18.81
CA GLU A 227 -9.14 7.98 -18.97
C GLU A 227 -9.79 7.58 -20.31
N LYS A 228 -9.00 7.39 -21.38
CA LYS A 228 -9.53 6.96 -22.67
C LYS A 228 -10.04 5.52 -22.63
N LEU A 229 -9.38 4.66 -21.87
CA LEU A 229 -9.76 3.26 -21.73
C LEU A 229 -10.96 3.10 -20.78
N LYS A 230 -11.12 3.99 -19.78
CA LYS A 230 -12.30 4.00 -18.89
C LYS A 230 -13.62 4.22 -19.64
N VAL A 231 -13.59 5.01 -20.72
CA VAL A 231 -14.78 5.31 -21.55
C VAL A 231 -15.15 4.15 -22.50
N SER A 232 -14.35 3.07 -22.55
CA SER A 232 -14.65 1.89 -23.35
C SER A 232 -16.03 1.30 -23.01
N ASP A 233 -16.76 0.85 -24.02
CA ASP A 233 -18.04 0.13 -23.82
C ASP A 233 -17.84 -1.15 -23.00
N THR A 234 -16.66 -1.77 -23.12
CA THR A 234 -16.23 -2.93 -22.33
C THR A 234 -15.29 -2.48 -21.20
N PRO A 235 -15.74 -2.52 -19.93
CA PRO A 235 -14.94 -2.08 -18.79
C PRO A 235 -13.91 -3.13 -18.35
N VAL A 236 -13.98 -4.34 -18.90
CA VAL A 236 -13.02 -5.45 -18.76
C VAL A 236 -12.81 -6.10 -20.12
N ASP A 237 -11.57 -6.44 -20.50
CA ASP A 237 -11.31 -7.23 -21.72
C ASP A 237 -11.33 -8.74 -21.50
N GLU A 238 -11.08 -9.49 -22.58
CA GLU A 238 -11.00 -10.96 -22.59
C GLU A 238 -9.85 -11.51 -21.74
N GLU A 239 -8.84 -10.70 -21.43
CA GLU A 239 -7.72 -11.05 -20.56
C GLU A 239 -7.95 -10.66 -19.09
N ASN A 240 -9.16 -10.23 -18.74
CA ASN A 240 -9.55 -9.71 -17.42
C ASN A 240 -8.83 -8.41 -17.00
N ARG A 241 -8.34 -7.61 -17.95
CA ARG A 241 -7.79 -6.28 -17.66
C ARG A 241 -8.92 -5.33 -17.32
N LEU A 242 -8.87 -4.78 -16.10
CA LEU A 242 -9.88 -3.86 -15.60
C LEU A 242 -9.58 -2.42 -16.08
N TYR A 243 -10.48 -1.87 -16.89
CA TYR A 243 -10.37 -0.51 -17.42
C TYR A 243 -11.15 0.51 -16.60
N ASP A 244 -12.37 0.14 -16.17
CA ASP A 244 -13.25 1.00 -15.38
C ASP A 244 -13.65 0.27 -14.10
N THR A 245 -13.09 0.73 -12.98
CA THR A 245 -13.31 0.19 -11.64
C THR A 245 -14.68 0.54 -11.05
N ASP A 246 -15.34 1.59 -11.56
CA ASP A 246 -16.65 2.04 -11.05
C ASP A 246 -17.80 1.20 -11.61
N ARG A 247 -17.61 0.64 -12.81
CA ARG A 247 -18.61 -0.16 -13.54
C ARG A 247 -18.54 -1.66 -13.30
N VAL A 248 -17.52 -2.14 -12.59
CA VAL A 248 -17.23 -3.58 -12.46
C VAL A 248 -17.04 -3.94 -11.01
N GLU A 249 -17.73 -4.99 -10.57
CA GLU A 249 -17.48 -5.56 -9.26
C GLU A 249 -16.16 -6.34 -9.25
N PHE A 250 -15.39 -6.15 -8.19
CA PHE A 250 -14.12 -6.81 -7.97
C PHE A 250 -14.30 -8.32 -7.74
N ASP A 251 -13.46 -9.10 -8.42
CA ASP A 251 -13.41 -10.55 -8.32
C ASP A 251 -11.95 -10.96 -8.04
N PRO A 252 -11.61 -11.43 -6.82
CA PRO A 252 -10.24 -11.82 -6.46
C PRO A 252 -9.72 -13.01 -7.28
N ASP A 253 -10.59 -13.73 -7.99
CA ASP A 253 -10.18 -14.85 -8.86
C ASP A 253 -9.73 -14.37 -10.24
N LYS A 254 -10.14 -13.17 -10.66
CA LYS A 254 -9.90 -12.62 -12.00
C LYS A 254 -9.06 -11.35 -12.01
N HIS A 255 -9.12 -10.56 -10.95
CA HIS A 255 -8.44 -9.27 -10.86
C HIS A 255 -7.22 -9.33 -9.94
N ALA A 256 -6.35 -8.33 -10.04
CA ALA A 256 -5.25 -8.13 -9.10
C ALA A 256 -5.78 -7.98 -7.66
N LEU A 257 -5.17 -8.68 -6.69
CA LEU A 257 -5.64 -8.79 -5.30
C LEU A 257 -5.82 -7.42 -4.60
N PHE A 258 -4.74 -6.66 -4.47
CA PHE A 258 -4.73 -5.33 -3.86
C PHE A 258 -4.01 -4.38 -4.82
N ASN A 259 -4.79 -3.75 -5.71
CA ASN A 259 -4.28 -2.85 -6.74
C ASN A 259 -3.67 -1.58 -6.15
N ASP A 260 -4.31 -1.02 -5.12
CA ASP A 260 -3.81 0.15 -4.39
C ASP A 260 -3.14 -0.30 -3.09
N ILE A 261 -1.83 -0.09 -3.03
CA ILE A 261 -1.02 -0.38 -1.85
C ILE A 261 -0.50 0.96 -1.34
N LEU A 262 -1.02 1.37 -0.18
CA LEU A 262 -0.55 2.55 0.51
C LEU A 262 0.75 2.22 1.23
N PHE A 263 1.78 3.02 1.03
CA PHE A 263 3.05 2.85 1.73
C PHE A 263 3.08 3.71 2.99
N SER A 264 3.43 3.11 4.13
CA SER A 264 3.69 3.83 5.37
C SER A 264 5.06 3.42 5.90
N ARG A 265 5.83 4.40 6.37
CA ARG A 265 6.98 4.10 7.25
C ARG A 265 6.42 3.53 8.55
N GLY A 266 7.10 2.53 9.13
CA GLY A 266 6.63 1.84 10.34
C GLY A 266 6.35 2.80 11.50
N PHE A 267 5.54 2.35 12.47
CA PHE A 267 5.36 3.06 13.73
C PHE A 267 6.65 2.92 14.56
N GLU A 268 7.52 3.93 14.52
CA GLU A 268 8.54 4.14 15.56
C GLU A 268 7.92 4.74 16.82
#